data_AF-A0A838MJR2-F1
#
_entry.id   AF-A0A838MJR2-F1
#
_cell.length_a   1.000
_cell.length_b   1.000
_cell.length_c   1.000
_cell.angle_alpha   90.00
_cell.angle_beta   90.00
_cell.angle_gamma   90.00
#
_symmetry.space_group_name_H-M   'P 1'
#
loop_
_entity.id
_entity.type
_entity.pdbx_description
1 polymer ?
#
loop_
_entity_poly.entity_id
_entity_poly.type
_entity_poly.pdbx_seq_one_letter_code
_entity_poly.pdbx_strand_id
1 'polypeptide(L)'
;MIEINNKTKSKIDLRLVKGVAQKFLTYYNKGRRLAATNGDHANVNKGIRLAAIPQYCGSDHANVDRVELSIAFVGDKIIRDLNKVYRGIDKTTDILTFSGEDKFLGEVIIDYAQIKRQAKKFNNSIKKELIFILVHGLLHLLGYDDKTEKGRLEMEEMGEEFIKVIGNL
;
A
#
# COMPACT_ATOMS: atom_id res chain seq x y z
N MET A 1 -1.31 12.27 6.09
CA MET A 1 -2.24 12.73 5.05
C MET A 1 -2.24 11.72 3.90
N ILE A 2 -3.35 11.42 3.25
CA ILE A 2 -3.36 10.59 2.02
C ILE A 2 -3.81 11.47 0.87
N GLU A 3 -2.88 11.73 -0.06
CA GLU A 3 -3.14 12.38 -1.33
C GLU A 3 -3.38 11.32 -2.41
N ILE A 4 -4.38 11.54 -3.26
CA ILE A 4 -4.68 10.64 -4.36
C ILE A 4 -4.85 11.47 -5.63
N ASN A 5 -4.05 11.15 -6.65
CA ASN A 5 -4.08 11.82 -7.94
C ASN A 5 -4.44 10.84 -9.06
N ASN A 6 -5.51 11.11 -9.82
CA ASN A 6 -5.83 10.33 -11.00
C ASN A 6 -5.41 11.09 -12.27
N LYS A 7 -4.26 10.73 -12.83
CA LYS A 7 -3.73 11.31 -14.09
C LYS A 7 -4.31 10.64 -15.33
N THR A 8 -5.35 9.83 -15.17
CA THR A 8 -5.97 9.08 -16.27
C THR A 8 -7.42 9.52 -16.50
N LYS A 9 -7.99 9.12 -17.63
CA LYS A 9 -9.44 9.26 -17.91
C LYS A 9 -10.28 8.13 -17.29
N SER A 10 -9.66 7.20 -16.56
CA SER A 10 -10.37 6.05 -15.97
C SER A 10 -11.29 6.51 -14.84
N LYS A 11 -12.50 5.95 -14.81
CA LYS A 11 -13.40 6.08 -13.66
C LYS A 11 -12.91 5.16 -12.55
N ILE A 12 -12.27 5.73 -11.54
CA ILE A 12 -11.73 5.02 -10.38
C ILE A 12 -12.48 5.52 -9.15
N ASP A 13 -12.90 4.61 -8.28
CA ASP A 13 -13.49 4.97 -7.00
C ASP A 13 -12.39 5.42 -6.02
N LEU A 14 -12.09 6.72 -6.04
CA LEU A 14 -11.05 7.29 -5.17
C LEU A 14 -11.44 7.27 -3.69
N ARG A 15 -12.74 7.18 -3.36
CA ARG A 15 -13.20 7.04 -1.98
C ARG A 15 -12.88 5.65 -1.45
N LEU A 16 -13.10 4.61 -2.27
CA LEU A 16 -12.67 3.25 -1.96
C LEU A 16 -11.14 3.21 -1.73
N VAL A 17 -10.34 3.75 -2.66
CA VAL A 17 -8.88 3.75 -2.55
C VAL A 17 -8.42 4.41 -1.24
N LYS A 18 -8.94 5.60 -0.93
CA LYS A 18 -8.61 6.31 0.31
C LYS A 18 -9.00 5.52 1.55
N GLY A 19 -10.22 4.99 1.56
CA GLY A 19 -10.76 4.22 2.68
C GLY A 19 -9.98 2.93 2.94
N VAL A 20 -9.60 2.21 1.87
CA VAL A 20 -8.79 0.99 1.95
C VAL A 20 -7.40 1.31 2.52
N ALA A 21 -6.72 2.33 1.99
CA ALA A 21 -5.40 2.73 2.49
C ALA A 21 -5.44 3.13 3.97
N GLN A 22 -6.43 3.93 4.39
CA GLN A 22 -6.61 4.32 5.80
C GLN A 22 -6.90 3.12 6.71
N LYS A 23 -7.79 2.22 6.29
CA LYS A 23 -8.12 1.01 7.06
C LYS A 23 -6.91 0.09 7.17
N PHE A 24 -6.15 -0.11 6.10
CA PHE A 24 -4.97 -0.96 6.10
C PHE A 24 -3.90 -0.44 7.06
N LEU A 25 -3.55 0.84 6.95
CA LEU A 25 -2.57 1.46 7.86
C LEU A 25 -3.02 1.40 9.32
N THR A 26 -4.33 1.56 9.58
CA THR A 26 -4.89 1.41 10.93
C THR A 26 -4.80 -0.04 11.43
N TYR A 27 -5.17 -1.01 10.60
CA TYR A 27 -5.12 -2.44 10.89
C TYR A 27 -3.68 -2.88 11.20
N TYR A 28 -2.73 -2.50 10.35
CA TYR A 28 -1.30 -2.81 10.51
C TYR A 28 -0.74 -2.29 11.85
N ASN A 29 -1.04 -1.03 12.20
CA ASN A 29 -0.57 -0.43 13.46
C ASN A 29 -1.17 -1.12 14.70
N LYS A 30 -2.44 -1.52 14.65
CA LYS A 30 -3.06 -2.29 15.74
C LYS A 30 -2.37 -3.64 15.95
N GLY A 31 -2.10 -4.37 14.87
CA GLY A 31 -1.38 -5.65 14.92
C GLY A 31 0.02 -5.52 15.54
N ARG A 32 0.80 -4.53 15.11
CA ARG A 32 2.13 -4.24 15.69
C ARG A 32 2.09 -3.96 17.19
N ARG A 33 1.09 -3.21 17.65
CA ARG A 33 0.95 -2.89 19.08
C ARG A 33 0.68 -4.13 19.92
N LEU A 34 -0.19 -5.03 19.45
CA LEU A 34 -0.49 -6.28 20.14
C LEU A 34 0.75 -7.20 20.22
N ALA A 35 1.54 -7.28 19.15
CA ALA A 35 2.80 -8.03 19.15
C ALA A 35 3.82 -7.43 20.14
N ALA A 36 3.97 -6.10 20.17
CA ALA A 36 4.88 -5.41 21.07
C ALA A 36 4.51 -5.56 22.55
N THR A 37 3.22 -5.63 22.89
CA THR A 37 2.76 -5.87 24.27
C THR A 37 2.94 -7.31 24.73
N ASN A 38 3.00 -8.26 23.79
CA ASN A 38 3.11 -9.70 24.09
C ASN A 38 4.55 -10.22 24.13
N GLY A 39 5.56 -9.34 24.00
CA GLY A 39 6.98 -9.72 24.07
C GLY A 39 7.52 -10.44 22.82
N ASP A 40 6.72 -10.57 21.76
CA ASP A 40 7.16 -11.13 20.48
C ASP A 40 7.98 -10.09 19.70
N HIS A 41 9.27 -10.01 20.03
CA HIS A 41 10.24 -9.15 19.34
C HIS A 41 10.67 -9.65 17.95
N ALA A 42 10.07 -10.74 17.45
CA ALA A 42 10.61 -11.52 16.34
C ALA A 42 10.50 -10.88 14.94
N ASN A 43 9.94 -9.68 14.76
CA ASN A 43 9.87 -9.07 13.43
C ASN A 43 9.85 -7.54 13.37
N VAL A 44 10.36 -6.85 14.39
CA VAL A 44 10.25 -5.37 14.49
C VAL A 44 11.29 -4.60 13.65
N ASN A 45 12.11 -5.29 12.84
CA ASN A 45 13.30 -4.71 12.19
C ASN A 45 13.36 -4.92 10.66
N LYS A 46 12.28 -4.60 9.94
CA LYS A 46 12.38 -4.34 8.49
C LYS A 46 11.59 -3.10 8.10
N GLY A 47 12.34 -2.08 7.64
CA GLY A 47 11.89 -0.89 6.92
C GLY A 47 11.29 0.23 7.77
N ILE A 48 12.00 1.36 7.76
CA ILE A 48 11.68 2.66 8.38
C ILE A 48 11.31 2.53 9.88
N ARG A 49 12.12 3.13 10.76
CA ARG A 49 11.62 3.50 12.09
C ARG A 49 10.47 4.47 11.84
N LEU A 50 9.24 3.97 11.68
CA LEU A 50 8.04 4.73 11.95
C LEU A 50 8.17 5.06 13.44
N ALA A 51 8.92 6.11 13.75
CA ALA A 51 8.89 6.77 15.03
C ALA A 51 7.42 7.10 15.23
N ALA A 52 6.78 6.30 16.09
CA ALA A 52 5.42 6.39 16.58
C ALA A 52 4.49 7.22 15.69
N ILE A 53 3.62 6.58 14.90
CA ILE A 53 2.37 7.25 14.49
C ILE A 53 1.68 7.63 15.81
N PRO A 54 1.61 8.92 16.20
CA PRO A 54 1.05 9.26 17.48
C PRO A 54 -0.45 8.99 17.40
N GLN A 55 -0.86 8.21 18.38
CA GLN A 55 -2.20 7.84 18.79
C GLN A 55 -3.29 8.84 18.37
N TYR A 56 -4.29 8.37 17.62
CA TYR A 56 -5.60 9.02 17.57
C TYR A 56 -6.34 8.66 18.88
N CYS A 57 -6.03 9.36 19.97
CA CYS A 57 -6.91 9.49 21.13
C CYS A 57 -7.20 10.98 21.34
N GLY A 58 -8.46 11.28 21.64
CA GLY A 58 -8.99 12.64 21.65
C GLY A 58 -8.34 13.58 22.66
N SER A 59 -8.60 14.87 22.39
CA SER A 59 -8.45 16.04 23.28
C SER A 59 -7.09 16.21 23.94
N ASP A 60 -6.14 16.79 23.21
CA ASP A 60 -5.60 18.14 23.45
C ASP A 60 -4.38 18.40 22.55
N HIS A 61 -4.21 19.65 22.14
CA HIS A 61 -3.29 20.07 21.07
C HIS A 61 -1.81 19.84 21.41
N ALA A 62 -1.22 18.77 20.87
CA ALA A 62 0.21 18.67 20.58
C ALA A 62 0.39 17.85 19.29
N ASN A 63 1.23 18.36 18.39
CA ASN A 63 1.32 18.02 16.97
C ASN A 63 1.49 16.50 16.73
N VAL A 64 0.41 15.81 16.38
CA VAL A 64 0.45 14.41 15.91
C VAL A 64 1.09 14.44 14.53
N ASP A 65 2.34 13.97 14.42
CA ASP A 65 3.06 13.90 13.15
C ASP A 65 2.28 13.02 12.15
N ARG A 66 1.55 13.70 11.25
CA ARG A 66 0.72 13.05 10.24
C ARG A 66 1.63 12.48 9.15
N VAL A 67 1.76 11.16 9.12
CA VAL A 67 2.46 10.46 8.03
C VAL A 67 1.76 10.72 6.69
N GLU A 68 2.51 11.16 5.68
CA GLU A 68 2.05 11.51 4.33
C GLU A 68 2.23 10.36 3.35
N LEU A 69 1.23 10.11 2.51
CA LEU A 69 1.20 9.06 1.49
C LEU A 69 0.65 9.64 0.19
N SER A 70 1.39 9.47 -0.91
CA SER A 70 0.92 9.77 -2.27
C SER A 70 0.46 8.48 -2.96
N ILE A 71 -0.71 8.51 -3.61
CA ILE A 71 -1.17 7.47 -4.52
C ILE A 71 -1.48 8.11 -5.87
N ALA A 72 -0.78 7.70 -6.92
CA ALA A 72 -0.97 8.23 -8.27
C ALA A 72 -1.47 7.14 -9.22
N PHE A 73 -2.56 7.38 -9.93
CA PHE A 73 -2.99 6.54 -11.04
C PHE A 73 -2.46 7.09 -12.35
N VAL A 74 -1.74 6.26 -13.10
CA VAL A 74 -1.15 6.60 -14.40
C VAL A 74 -1.53 5.56 -15.45
N GLY A 75 -1.23 5.82 -16.72
CA GLY A 75 -1.48 4.86 -17.80
C GLY A 75 -0.22 4.07 -18.18
N ASP A 76 -0.41 3.01 -18.98
CA ASP A 76 0.63 2.08 -19.46
C ASP A 76 1.93 2.75 -19.89
N LYS A 77 1.85 3.85 -20.67
CA LYS A 77 3.04 4.56 -21.16
C LYS A 77 3.90 5.09 -20.00
N ILE A 78 3.26 5.80 -19.07
CA ILE A 78 3.96 6.45 -17.96
C ILE A 78 4.57 5.39 -17.05
N ILE A 79 3.80 4.36 -16.66
CA ILE A 79 4.33 3.35 -15.74
C ILE A 79 5.43 2.50 -16.39
N ARG A 80 5.37 2.25 -17.69
CA ARG A 80 6.44 1.57 -18.45
C ARG A 80 7.71 2.42 -18.49
N ASP A 81 7.59 3.71 -18.79
CA ASP A 81 8.72 4.64 -18.80
C ASP A 81 9.38 4.69 -17.41
N LEU A 82 8.59 4.77 -16.34
CA LEU A 82 9.07 4.72 -14.96
C LEU A 82 9.72 3.36 -14.64
N ASN A 83 9.11 2.25 -15.02
CA ASN A 83 9.67 0.91 -14.77
C ASN A 83 11.03 0.72 -15.46
N LYS A 84 11.18 1.28 -16.67
CA LYS A 84 12.46 1.31 -17.39
C LYS A 84 13.49 2.14 -16.65
N VAL A 85 13.14 3.35 -16.22
CA VAL A 85 14.05 4.26 -15.52
C VAL A 85 14.50 3.70 -14.17
N TYR A 86 13.58 3.21 -13.35
CA TYR A 86 13.86 2.85 -11.96
C TYR A 86 14.22 1.38 -11.73
N ARG A 87 13.77 0.47 -12.61
CA ARG A 87 14.06 -0.98 -12.51
C ARG A 87 14.84 -1.53 -13.69
N GLY A 88 15.09 -0.75 -14.74
CA GLY A 88 15.73 -1.23 -15.97
C GLY A 88 14.82 -2.13 -16.82
N ILE A 89 13.51 -2.18 -16.54
CA ILE A 89 12.57 -3.10 -17.18
C ILE A 89 11.65 -2.33 -18.13
N ASP A 90 11.87 -2.47 -19.44
CA ASP A 90 11.06 -1.81 -20.48
C ASP A 90 9.73 -2.55 -20.74
N LYS A 91 8.90 -2.66 -19.71
CA LYS A 91 7.60 -3.32 -19.73
C LYS A 91 6.63 -2.63 -18.78
N THR A 92 5.35 -2.62 -19.12
CA THR A 92 4.27 -2.20 -18.20
C THR A 92 4.24 -3.10 -16.95
N THR A 93 3.97 -2.49 -15.81
CA THR A 93 3.66 -3.14 -14.52
C THR A 93 2.37 -2.53 -13.98
N ASP A 94 1.75 -3.17 -13.01
CA ASP A 94 0.56 -2.67 -12.30
C ASP A 94 0.90 -1.63 -11.23
N ILE A 95 2.05 -1.78 -10.58
CA ILE A 95 2.45 -0.93 -9.47
C ILE A 95 3.95 -0.66 -9.40
N LEU A 96 4.30 0.57 -9.04
CA LEU A 96 5.62 0.97 -8.58
C LEU A 96 5.47 1.66 -7.23
N THR A 97 6.36 1.31 -6.30
CA THR A 97 6.38 1.88 -4.96
C THR A 97 7.72 2.56 -4.71
N PHE A 98 7.67 3.79 -4.21
CA PHE A 98 8.83 4.61 -3.87
C PHE A 98 8.75 5.01 -2.40
N SER A 99 9.63 4.48 -1.57
CA SER A 99 9.70 4.83 -0.15
C SER A 99 10.07 6.30 0.03
N GLY A 100 9.42 6.96 0.99
CA GLY A 100 9.77 8.31 1.41
C GLY A 100 10.71 8.32 2.62
N GLU A 101 10.93 9.51 3.16
CA GLU A 101 11.76 9.77 4.33
C GLU A 101 10.97 10.59 5.37
N ASP A 102 11.36 10.48 6.64
CA ASP A 102 10.75 11.17 7.78
C ASP A 102 9.22 11.02 7.85
N LYS A 103 8.49 12.11 7.62
CA LYS A 103 7.02 12.16 7.70
C LYS A 103 6.35 11.72 6.40
N PHE A 104 7.10 11.54 5.32
CA PHE A 104 6.58 11.02 4.06
C PHE A 104 6.81 9.52 3.98
N LEU A 105 5.74 8.73 4.04
CA LEU A 105 5.79 7.27 3.90
C LEU A 105 6.27 6.87 2.50
N GLY A 106 5.85 7.63 1.49
CA GLY A 106 6.24 7.41 0.11
C GLY A 106 5.08 7.53 -0.88
N GLU A 107 5.34 7.04 -2.09
CA GLU A 107 4.44 7.11 -3.22
C GLU A 107 4.14 5.72 -3.80
N VAL A 108 2.87 5.48 -4.09
CA VAL A 108 2.36 4.30 -4.79
C VAL A 108 1.81 4.74 -6.15
N ILE A 109 2.46 4.31 -7.23
CA ILE A 109 2.04 4.61 -8.60
C ILE A 109 1.38 3.36 -9.20
N ILE A 110 0.12 3.49 -9.61
CA ILE A 110 -0.72 2.38 -10.05
C ILE A 110 -1.18 2.58 -11.49
N ASP A 111 -1.07 1.52 -12.30
CA ASP A 111 -1.72 1.42 -13.59
C ASP A 111 -3.06 0.67 -13.48
N TYR A 112 -4.14 1.45 -13.41
CA TYR A 112 -5.49 0.89 -13.30
C TYR A 112 -5.93 0.12 -14.55
N ALA A 113 -5.39 0.43 -15.73
CA ALA A 113 -5.67 -0.35 -16.94
C ALA A 113 -5.03 -1.73 -16.86
N GLN A 114 -3.80 -1.81 -16.33
CA GLN A 114 -3.14 -3.08 -16.06
C GLN A 114 -3.90 -3.92 -15.03
N ILE A 115 -4.37 -3.32 -13.94
CA ILE A 115 -5.22 -4.01 -12.95
C ILE A 115 -6.47 -4.62 -13.61
N LYS A 116 -7.16 -3.87 -14.48
CA LYS A 116 -8.33 -4.40 -15.22
C LYS A 116 -7.97 -5.59 -16.11
N ARG A 117 -6.80 -5.55 -16.78
CA ARG A 117 -6.31 -6.66 -17.61
C ARG A 117 -6.02 -7.90 -16.75
N GLN A 118 -5.43 -7.73 -15.57
CA GLN A 118 -5.14 -8.82 -14.64
C GLN A 118 -6.40 -9.44 -14.05
N ALA A 119 -7.32 -8.60 -13.57
CA ALA A 119 -8.62 -9.05 -13.06
C ALA A 119 -9.34 -9.92 -14.11
N LYS A 120 -9.36 -9.49 -15.39
CA LYS A 120 -9.92 -10.29 -16.48
C LYS A 120 -9.15 -11.60 -16.71
N LYS A 121 -7.81 -11.56 -16.73
CA LYS A 121 -6.96 -12.73 -16.97
C LYS A 121 -7.15 -13.81 -15.91
N PHE A 122 -7.29 -13.41 -14.65
CA PHE A 122 -7.42 -14.32 -13.51
C PHE A 122 -8.86 -14.58 -13.07
N ASN A 123 -9.85 -14.15 -13.86
CA ASN A 123 -11.27 -14.26 -13.52
C ASN A 123 -11.61 -13.70 -12.12
N ASN A 124 -10.99 -12.57 -11.77
CA ASN A 124 -11.14 -11.88 -10.50
C ASN A 124 -11.93 -10.57 -10.67
N SER A 125 -12.47 -10.04 -9.58
CA SER A 125 -13.10 -8.72 -9.60
C SER A 125 -12.04 -7.60 -9.67
N ILE A 126 -12.30 -6.57 -10.47
CA ILE A 126 -11.42 -5.39 -10.55
C ILE A 126 -11.26 -4.73 -9.17
N LYS A 127 -12.32 -4.75 -8.35
CA LYS A 127 -12.31 -4.22 -6.99
C LYS A 127 -11.34 -4.99 -6.09
N LYS A 128 -11.42 -6.33 -6.09
CA LYS A 128 -10.51 -7.17 -5.29
C LYS A 128 -9.07 -6.98 -5.75
N GLU A 129 -8.82 -6.97 -7.05
CA GLU A 129 -7.48 -6.79 -7.61
C GLU A 129 -6.88 -5.43 -7.23
N LEU A 130 -7.67 -4.35 -7.33
CA LEU A 130 -7.24 -3.02 -6.93
C LEU A 130 -6.87 -2.95 -5.44
N ILE A 131 -7.68 -3.57 -4.58
CA ILE A 131 -7.41 -3.62 -3.14
C ILE A 131 -6.13 -4.39 -2.87
N PHE A 132 -5.97 -5.55 -3.49
CA PHE A 132 -4.80 -6.40 -3.31
C PHE A 132 -3.51 -5.67 -3.72
N ILE A 133 -3.48 -5.08 -4.91
CA ILE A 133 -2.33 -4.33 -5.42
C ILE A 133 -2.04 -3.08 -4.57
N LEU A 134 -3.08 -2.37 -4.10
CA LEU A 134 -2.89 -1.24 -3.21
C LEU A 134 -2.25 -1.67 -1.88
N VAL A 135 -2.75 -2.74 -1.26
CA VAL A 135 -2.19 -3.28 0.00
C VAL A 135 -0.75 -3.74 -0.19
N HIS A 136 -0.47 -4.44 -1.30
CA HIS A 136 0.88 -4.85 -1.66
C HIS A 136 1.83 -3.64 -1.78
N GLY A 137 1.40 -2.57 -2.42
CA GLY A 137 2.16 -1.32 -2.49
C GLY A 137 2.43 -0.69 -1.11
N LEU A 138 1.44 -0.69 -0.23
CA LEU A 138 1.58 -0.17 1.14
C LEU A 138 2.52 -1.04 1.98
N LEU A 139 2.49 -2.36 1.82
CA LEU A 139 3.42 -3.28 2.49
C LEU A 139 4.87 -2.98 2.12
N HIS A 140 5.16 -2.70 0.85
CA HIS A 140 6.49 -2.24 0.45
C HIS A 140 6.91 -0.94 1.12
N LEU A 141 6.01 0.04 1.25
CA LEU A 141 6.31 1.28 1.99
C LEU A 141 6.58 1.02 3.48
N LEU A 142 5.98 -0.03 4.04
CA LEU A 142 6.17 -0.47 5.43
C LEU A 142 7.37 -1.39 5.62
N GLY A 143 8.19 -1.62 4.58
CA GLY A 143 9.44 -2.38 4.70
C GLY A 143 9.41 -3.84 4.28
N TYR A 144 8.27 -4.34 3.81
CA TYR A 144 8.17 -5.71 3.31
C TYR A 144 8.79 -5.84 1.92
N ASP A 145 9.37 -7.01 1.66
CA ASP A 145 10.00 -7.35 0.39
C ASP A 145 9.49 -8.73 -0.09
N ASP A 146 9.23 -8.85 -1.39
CA ASP A 146 8.74 -10.07 -2.04
C ASP A 146 9.80 -10.72 -2.95
N LYS A 147 11.08 -10.36 -2.75
CA LYS A 147 12.20 -10.88 -3.55
C LYS A 147 12.48 -12.35 -3.31
N THR A 148 12.03 -12.88 -2.18
CA THR A 148 12.13 -14.29 -1.81
C THR A 148 10.74 -14.91 -1.80
N GLU A 149 10.65 -16.22 -2.03
CA GLU A 149 9.36 -16.93 -1.96
C GLU A 149 8.67 -16.76 -0.61
N LYS A 150 9.43 -16.80 0.50
CA LYS A 150 8.91 -16.55 1.84
C LYS A 150 8.30 -15.15 1.97
N GLY A 151 9.02 -14.12 1.54
CA GLY A 151 8.53 -12.74 1.59
C GLY A 151 7.31 -12.50 0.71
N ARG A 152 7.29 -13.12 -0.49
CA ARG A 152 6.13 -13.11 -1.39
C ARG A 152 4.90 -13.73 -0.72
N LEU A 153 5.03 -14.92 -0.14
CA LEU A 153 3.94 -15.62 0.54
C LEU A 153 3.43 -14.83 1.76
N GLU A 154 4.32 -14.21 2.53
CA GLU A 154 3.96 -13.35 3.67
C GLU A 154 3.13 -12.15 3.22
N MET A 155 3.56 -11.44 2.18
CA MET A 155 2.80 -10.30 1.65
C MET A 155 1.45 -10.71 1.04
N GLU A 156 1.40 -11.86 0.34
CA GLU A 156 0.16 -12.42 -0.19
C GLU A 156 -0.83 -12.77 0.92
N GLU A 157 -0.37 -13.42 1.98
CA GLU A 157 -1.18 -13.79 3.15
C GLU A 157 -1.74 -12.55 3.84
N MET A 158 -0.90 -11.54 4.11
CA MET A 158 -1.34 -10.27 4.72
C MET A 158 -2.38 -9.54 3.84
N GLY A 159 -2.19 -9.56 2.52
CA GLY A 159 -3.14 -8.99 1.57
C GLY A 159 -4.49 -9.68 1.61
N GLU A 160 -4.50 -11.02 1.54
CA GLU A 160 -5.72 -11.82 1.56
C GLU A 160 -6.43 -11.77 2.93
N GLU A 161 -5.68 -11.77 4.05
CA GLU A 161 -6.25 -11.59 5.38
C GLU A 161 -6.96 -10.24 5.50
N PHE A 162 -6.30 -9.15 5.10
CA PHE A 162 -6.90 -7.83 5.14
C PHE A 162 -8.15 -7.73 4.25
N ILE A 163 -8.12 -8.34 3.06
CA ILE A 163 -9.29 -8.40 2.17
C ILE A 163 -10.46 -9.11 2.85
N LYS A 164 -10.23 -10.22 3.58
CA LYS A 164 -11.29 -10.89 4.36
C LYS A 164 -11.87 -9.97 5.44
N VAL A 165 -11.02 -9.21 6.13
CA VAL A 165 -11.44 -8.26 7.17
C VAL A 165 -12.34 -7.16 6.58
N ILE A 166 -12.00 -6.61 5.41
CA ILE A 166 -12.79 -5.54 4.80
C ILE A 166 -13.91 -6.02 3.85
N GLY A 167 -13.89 -7.30 3.47
CA GLY A 167 -14.90 -7.94 2.62
C GLY A 167 -16.22 -8.21 3.34
N ASN A 168 -16.23 -8.17 4.68
CA ASN A 168 -17.41 -8.25 5.53
C ASN A 168 -18.08 -6.88 5.78
N LEU A 169 -17.98 -5.94 4.82
CA LEU A 169 -18.59 -4.61 4.87
C LEU A 169 -19.71 -4.46 3.85
#